data_AF-A0A136K8C4-F1
#
_entry.id   AF-A0A136K8C4-F1
#
_cell.length_a   1.000
_cell.length_b   1.000
_cell.length_c   1.000
_cell.angle_alpha   90.00
_cell.angle_beta   90.00
_cell.angle_gamma   90.00
#
_symmetry.space_group_name_H-M   'P 1'
#
loop_
_entity.id
_entity.type
_entity.pdbx_description
1 polymer ?
#
loop_
_entity_poly.entity_id
_entity_poly.type
_entity_poly.pdbx_seq_one_letter_code
_entity_poly.pdbx_strand_id
1 'polypeptide(L)' 'MKQRRSISICCVCNAVWEDRSAQGTPFESWNTLTGYLQAHRLSSGDYHLTDSYCPTCSAQVSKLSRRRLPVTASISLSL' A
#
# COMPACT_ATOMS: atom_id res chain seq x y z
N MET A 1 27.38 -10.12 2.89
CA MET A 1 26.18 -9.90 2.05
C MET A 1 25.68 -8.47 2.30
N LYS A 2 25.51 -7.64 1.27
CA LYS A 2 24.99 -6.27 1.42
C LYS A 2 23.48 -6.37 1.68
N GLN A 3 22.99 -5.88 2.82
CA GLN A 3 21.55 -5.89 3.10
C GLN A 3 20.84 -4.94 2.12
N ARG A 4 19.90 -5.49 1.33
CA ARG A 4 19.09 -4.72 0.38
C ARG A 4 17.91 -4.10 1.12
N ARG A 5 17.57 -2.86 0.80
CA ARG A 5 16.44 -2.16 1.40
C ARG A 5 15.11 -2.75 0.89
N SER A 6 14.20 -3.10 1.80
CA SER A 6 12.80 -3.40 1.46
C SER A 6 12.04 -2.10 1.21
N ILE A 7 11.34 -2.00 0.10
CA ILE A 7 10.52 -0.84 -0.26
C ILE A 7 9.10 -1.32 -0.56
N SER A 8 8.13 -0.88 0.24
CA SER A 8 6.73 -1.22 0.02
C SER A 8 6.14 -0.41 -1.14
N ILE A 9 5.64 -1.11 -2.17
CA ILE A 9 5.02 -0.52 -3.35
C ILE A 9 3.54 -0.90 -3.44
N CYS A 10 2.68 0.05 -3.80
CA CYS A 10 1.28 -0.19 -4.06
C CYS A 10 1.12 -0.93 -5.38
N CYS A 11 0.57 -2.15 -5.35
CA CYS A 11 0.39 -2.97 -6.55
C CYS A 11 -0.67 -2.45 -7.54
N VAL A 12 -1.39 -1.37 -7.19
CA VAL A 12 -2.43 -0.76 -8.04
C VAL A 12 -1.92 0.51 -8.73
N CYS A 13 -1.26 1.41 -7.99
CA CYS A 13 -0.86 2.72 -8.49
C CYS A 13 0.67 2.93 -8.53
N ASN A 14 1.46 1.92 -8.16
CA ASN A 14 2.93 1.95 -8.11
C ASN A 14 3.52 3.03 -7.17
N ALA A 15 2.70 3.60 -6.30
CA ALA A 15 3.17 4.51 -5.27
C ALA A 15 3.95 3.74 -4.20
N VAL A 16 5.00 4.35 -3.66
CA VAL A 16 5.90 3.78 -2.67
C VAL A 16 5.69 4.46 -1.33
N TRP A 17 5.68 3.67 -0.26
CA TRP A 17 5.63 4.18 1.11
C TRP A 17 6.96 4.82 1.50
N GLU A 18 6.89 6.09 1.94
CA GLU A 18 8.01 6.81 2.53
C GLU A 18 7.71 7.02 4.02
N ASP A 19 8.44 6.31 4.88
CA ASP A 19 8.34 6.52 6.32
C ASP A 19 9.03 7.83 6.71
N ARG A 20 8.24 8.89 6.82
CA ARG A 20 8.67 10.22 7.31
C ARG A 20 8.38 10.42 8.79
N SER A 21 8.11 9.36 9.55
CA SER A 21 7.78 9.46 10.98
C SER A 21 8.83 10.22 11.80
N ALA A 22 10.09 10.25 11.35
CA ALA A 22 11.17 11.02 11.97
C ALA A 22 11.05 12.55 11.83
N GLN A 23 10.19 13.06 10.93
CA GLN A 23 10.08 14.49 10.60
C GLN A 23 8.87 15.17 11.26
N GLY A 24 8.15 14.48 12.15
CA GLY A 24 7.06 15.07 12.93
C GLY A 24 5.82 15.47 12.12
N THR A 25 5.77 15.15 10.83
CA THR A 25 4.60 15.38 9.98
C THR A 25 3.79 14.09 9.89
N PRO A 26 2.52 14.07 10.33
CA PRO A 26 1.67 12.87 10.31
C PRO A 26 1.15 12.53 8.90
N PHE A 27 1.77 13.05 7.84
CA PHE A 27 1.35 12.77 6.48
C PHE A 27 2.02 11.50 6.00
N GLU A 28 1.21 10.45 5.85
CA GLU A 28 1.50 9.24 5.08
C GLU A 28 1.95 9.64 3.66
N SER A 29 3.26 9.82 3.46
CA SER A 29 3.79 10.20 2.15
C SER A 29 3.95 8.97 1.28
N TRP A 30 3.00 8.80 0.36
CA TRP A 30 3.15 7.91 -0.79
C TRP A 30 3.74 8.71 -1.96
N ASN A 31 4.87 8.26 -2.48
CA ASN A 31 5.61 8.95 -3.55
C ASN A 31 5.84 8.03 -4.76
N THR A 32 6.33 8.58 -5.87
CA THR A 32 6.75 7.75 -7.01
C THR A 32 8.01 6.95 -6.66
N LEU A 33 8.17 5.76 -7.23
CA LEU A 33 9.40 4.98 -7.05
C LEU A 33 10.64 5.79 -7.46
N THR A 34 10.60 6.48 -8.61
CA THR A 34 11.72 7.31 -9.07
C THR A 34 12.09 8.39 -8.06
N GLY A 35 11.10 9.10 -7.50
CA GLY A 35 11.34 10.13 -6.49
C GLY A 35 11.96 9.56 -5.21
N TYR A 36 11.47 8.40 -4.77
CA TYR A 36 12.04 7.69 -3.62
C TYR A 36 13.50 7.28 -3.85
N LEU A 37 13.80 6.69 -5.01
CA LEU A 37 15.16 6.24 -5.35
C LEU A 37 16.14 7.42 -5.42
N GLN A 38 15.71 8.55 -5.99
CA GLN A 38 16.51 9.78 -6.03
C GLN A 38 16.76 10.34 -4.63
N ALA A 39 15.72 10.45 -3.79
CA ALA A 39 15.83 10.96 -2.43
C ALA A 39 16.76 10.12 -1.55
N HIS A 40 16.77 8.80 -1.75
CA HIS A 40 17.58 7.86 -0.97
C HIS A 40 18.89 7.43 -1.66
N ARG A 41 19.20 7.97 -2.84
CA ARG A 41 20.40 7.63 -3.64
C ARG A 41 20.57 6.12 -3.88
N LEU A 42 19.46 5.44 -4.17
CA LEU A 42 19.44 3.99 -4.41
C LEU A 42 19.57 3.68 -5.90
N SER A 43 20.41 2.70 -6.23
CA SER A 43 20.52 2.16 -7.59
C SER A 43 19.81 0.82 -7.73
N SER A 44 19.60 0.39 -8.98
CA SER A 44 19.08 -0.95 -9.28
C SER A 44 19.98 -2.01 -8.63
N GLY A 45 19.40 -2.83 -7.74
CA GLY A 45 20.11 -3.87 -6.98
C GLY A 45 20.39 -3.54 -5.51
N ASP A 46 20.23 -2.26 -5.09
CA ASP A 46 20.33 -1.85 -3.68
C ASP A 46 19.02 -2.09 -2.89
N TYR A 47 17.93 -2.42 -3.59
CA TYR A 47 16.60 -2.59 -2.99
C TYR A 47 15.87 -3.81 -3.55
N HIS A 48 14.82 -4.23 -2.84
CA HIS A 48 13.76 -5.07 -3.38
C HIS A 48 12.41 -4.45 -3.08
N LEU A 49 11.45 -4.68 -3.96
CA LEU A 49 10.08 -4.22 -3.78
C LEU A 49 9.27 -5.29 -3.05
N THR A 50 8.41 -4.86 -2.14
CA THR A 50 7.42 -5.72 -1.49
C THR A 50 6.03 -5.18 -1.80
N ASP A 51 5.15 -6.06 -2.27
CA ASP A 51 3.79 -5.66 -2.66
C ASP A 51 2.95 -5.29 -1.43
N SER A 52 2.21 -4.20 -1.57
CA SER A 52 1.26 -3.70 -0.58
C SER A 52 0.12 -2.93 -1.28
N TYR A 53 -0.85 -2.43 -0.52
CA TYR A 53 -1.86 -1.49 -0.99
C TYR A 53 -1.70 -0.15 -0.27
N CYS A 54 -1.70 0.95 -1.02
CA CYS A 54 -1.83 2.26 -0.39
C CYS A 54 -3.24 2.46 0.19
N PRO A 55 -3.42 3.33 1.20
CA PRO A 55 -4.73 3.58 1.83
C PRO A 55 -5.83 3.91 0.82
N THR A 56 -5.51 4.71 -0.20
CA THR A 56 -6.44 5.07 -1.28
C THR A 56 -6.91 3.85 -2.06
N CYS A 57 -5.99 3.01 -2.54
CA CYS A 57 -6.31 1.83 -3.32
C CYS A 57 -6.97 0.74 -2.47
N SER A 58 -6.52 0.54 -1.23
CA SER A 58 -7.15 -0.37 -0.27
C SER A 58 -8.60 0.00 0.01
N ALA A 59 -8.90 1.30 0.19
CA ALA A 59 -10.26 1.78 0.40
C ALA A 59 -11.17 1.56 -0.83
N GLN A 60 -10.62 1.72 -2.05
CA GLN A 60 -11.35 1.45 -3.29
C GLN A 60 -11.66 -0.04 -3.46
N VAL A 61 -10.67 -0.91 -3.26
CA VAL A 61 -10.86 -2.37 -3.32
C VAL A 61 -11.90 -2.80 -2.29
N SER A 62 -11.80 -2.32 -1.05
CA SER A 62 -12.76 -2.62 0.02
C SER A 62 -14.20 -2.18 -0.31
N LYS A 63 -14.38 -1.05 -1.01
CA LYS A 63 -15.70 -0.58 -1.48
C LYS A 63 -16.27 -1.51 -2.55
N LEU A 64 -15.44 -2.05 -3.44
CA LEU A 64 -15.85 -3.03 -4.44
C LEU A 64 -16.27 -4.35 -3.78
N SER A 65 -15.54 -4.81 -2.76
CA SER A 65 -15.88 -6.01 -1.99
C SER A 65 -17.23 -5.89 -1.29
N ARG A 66 -17.51 -4.75 -0.66
CA ARG A 66 -18.80 -4.51 0.01
C ARG A 66 -20.00 -4.50 -0.95
N ARG A 67 -19.82 -4.06 -2.20
CA ARG A 67 -20.88 -4.09 -3.22
C ARG A 67 -21.18 -5.50 -3.75
N ARG A 68 -20.28 -6.46 -3.53
CA ARG A 68 -20.42 -7.84 -4.00
C ARG A 68 -20.87 -8.84 -2.95
N LEU A 69 -21.12 -8.42 -1.70
CA LEU A 69 -21.83 -9.28 -0.77
C LEU A 69 -23.28 -9.37 -1.25
N PRO A 70 -23.77 -10.56 -1.68
CA PRO A 70 -25.20 -10.76 -1.73
C PRO A 70 -25.69 -10.56 -0.29
N VAL A 71 -26.70 -9.73 -0.10
CA VAL A 71 -27.60 -9.86 1.04
C VAL A 71 -28.19 -11.26 0.93
N THR A 72 -27.51 -12.27 1.47
CA THR A 72 -28.19 -13.47 1.94
C THR A 72 -28.95 -12.99 3.15
N ALA A 73 -30.17 -12.54 2.89
CA ALA A 73 -31.18 -12.29 3.89
C ALA A 73 -31.18 -13.48 4.84
N SER A 74 -30.87 -13.24 6.11
CA SER A 74 -31.13 -14.19 7.17
C SER A 74 -32.63 -14.50 7.10
N ILE A 75 -32.97 -15.65 6.54
CA ILE A 75 -34.32 -16.19 6.66
C ILE A 75 -34.45 -16.58 8.13
N SER A 76 -35.25 -15.82 8.88
CA SER A 76 -35.77 -16.26 10.17
C SER A 76 -36.53 -17.57 9.94
N LEU A 77 -35.94 -18.69 10.35
CA LEU A 77 -36.68 -19.92 10.56
C LEU A 77 -37.10 -19.94 12.03
N SER A 78 -38.32 -19.47 12.29
CA SER A 78 -39.01 -19.73 13.55
C SER A 78 -39.22 -21.24 13.68
N LEU A 79 -38.77 -21.83 14.78
CA LEU A 79 -39.25 -23.12 15.28
C LEU A 79 -39.79 -22.90 16.70
#